data_AF-A0A246FTR6-F1
#
_entry.id   AF-A0A246FTR6-F1
#
_cell.length_a   1.000
_cell.length_b   1.000
_cell.length_c   1.000
_cell.angle_alpha   90.00
_cell.angle_beta   90.00
_cell.angle_gamma   90.00
#
_symmetry.space_group_name_H-M   'P 1'
#
loop_
_entity.id
_entity.type
_entity.pdbx_description
1 polymer ?
#
loop_
_entity_poly.entity_id
_entity_poly.type
_entity_poly.pdbx_seq_one_letter_code
_entity_poly.pdbx_strand_id
1 'polypeptide(L)' 'MKGEKVKDASTKTYGSSAMSDFFRHGSVEEKRAVYFAAANAAICEQKDVIRSVKPGELSVEKFK' A
#
# COMPACT_ATOMS: atom_id res chain seq x y z
N MET A 1 -33.40 4.48 -20.34
CA MET A 1 -32.52 5.65 -20.57
C MET A 1 -31.20 5.41 -19.86
N LYS A 2 -30.08 5.80 -20.47
CA LYS A 2 -28.71 5.50 -20.06
C LYS A 2 -28.41 5.98 -18.63
N GLY A 3 -27.65 5.17 -17.90
CA GLY A 3 -27.17 5.48 -16.56
C GLY A 3 -26.49 6.84 -16.50
N GLU A 4 -26.97 7.65 -15.58
CA GLU A 4 -26.42 8.93 -15.19
C GLU A 4 -25.03 8.69 -14.60
N LYS A 5 -23.99 8.99 -15.39
CA LYS A 5 -22.63 9.03 -14.86
C LYS A 5 -22.53 10.28 -14.01
N VAL A 6 -22.58 10.09 -12.70
CA VAL A 6 -22.25 11.11 -11.69
C VAL A 6 -20.89 11.70 -12.07
N LYS A 7 -20.92 12.92 -12.65
CA LYS A 7 -19.74 13.72 -12.98
C LYS A 7 -19.28 14.51 -11.74
N ASP A 8 -19.13 13.84 -10.60
CA ASP A 8 -18.54 14.44 -9.39
C ASP A 8 -17.15 13.87 -9.09
N ALA A 9 -16.41 13.49 -10.14
CA ALA A 9 -14.95 13.46 -10.04
C ALA A 9 -14.45 14.92 -10.02
N SER A 10 -14.53 15.54 -8.83
CA SER A 10 -13.89 16.79 -8.42
C SER A 10 -13.11 17.52 -9.53
N THR A 11 -13.70 18.58 -10.08
CA THR A 11 -13.08 19.54 -11.01
C THR A 11 -11.99 20.41 -10.37
N LYS A 12 -11.58 20.14 -9.12
CA LYS A 12 -10.37 20.75 -8.55
C LYS A 12 -9.15 20.13 -9.20
N THR A 13 -8.33 20.96 -9.85
CA THR A 13 -6.95 20.60 -10.21
C THR A 13 -6.16 20.41 -8.92
N TYR A 14 -6.28 19.24 -8.30
CA TYR A 14 -5.33 18.82 -7.29
C TYR A 14 -3.98 18.74 -8.00
N GLY A 15 -3.08 19.67 -7.65
CA GLY A 15 -1.72 19.68 -8.18
C GLY A 15 -1.12 18.28 -8.04
N SER A 16 -0.41 17.84 -9.07
CA SER A 16 0.22 16.55 -8.99
C SER A 16 1.36 16.58 -7.97
N SER A 17 1.39 15.56 -7.11
CA SER A 17 2.55 15.25 -6.29
C SER A 17 3.47 14.31 -7.06
N ALA A 18 4.75 14.26 -6.68
CA ALA A 18 5.69 13.29 -7.23
C ALA A 18 5.17 11.84 -7.10
N MET A 19 4.45 11.52 -6.01
CA MET A 19 3.84 10.20 -5.81
C MET A 19 2.72 9.94 -6.81
N SER A 20 1.81 10.89 -7.00
CA SER A 20 0.71 10.73 -7.97
C SER A 20 1.22 10.71 -9.42
N ASP A 21 2.27 11.49 -9.73
CA ASP A 21 2.93 11.45 -11.04
C ASP A 21 3.59 10.10 -11.29
N PHE A 22 4.28 9.55 -10.29
CA PHE A 22 4.87 8.21 -10.38
C PHE A 22 3.81 7.14 -10.66
N PHE A 23 2.67 7.17 -9.97
CA PHE A 23 1.61 6.18 -10.23
C PHE A 23 0.92 6.37 -11.58
N ARG A 24 0.82 7.61 -12.07
CA ARG A 24 0.23 7.90 -13.39
C ARG A 24 1.16 7.56 -14.55
N HIS A 25 2.45 7.85 -14.42
CA HIS A 25 3.39 7.84 -15.54
C HIS A 25 4.54 6.84 -15.41
N GLY A 26 4.81 6.31 -14.21
CA GLY A 26 5.85 5.31 -14.00
C GLY A 26 5.57 4.03 -14.79
N SER A 27 6.64 3.34 -15.18
CA SER A 27 6.58 2.03 -15.82
C SER A 27 6.03 0.96 -14.86
N VAL A 28 5.61 -0.16 -15.43
CA VAL A 28 5.12 -1.30 -14.65
C VAL A 28 6.25 -1.87 -13.79
N GLU A 29 7.45 -1.89 -14.33
CA GLU A 29 8.68 -2.40 -13.71
C GLU A 29 9.06 -1.55 -12.50
N GLU A 30 9.05 -0.22 -12.62
CA GLU A 30 9.33 0.69 -11.51
C GLU A 30 8.30 0.55 -10.39
N LYS A 31 7.00 0.51 -10.73
CA LYS A 31 5.94 0.31 -9.74
C LYS A 31 6.11 -1.03 -9.03
N ARG A 32 6.40 -2.10 -9.77
CA ARG A 32 6.67 -3.44 -9.21
C ARG A 32 7.85 -3.40 -8.24
N ALA A 33 8.94 -2.71 -8.59
CA ALA A 33 10.11 -2.58 -7.72
C ALA A 33 9.77 -1.86 -6.41
N VAL A 34 8.99 -0.77 -6.47
CA VAL A 34 8.54 -0.05 -5.27
C VAL A 34 7.66 -0.92 -4.37
N TYR A 35 6.67 -1.60 -4.94
CA TYR A 35 5.81 -2.50 -4.15
C TYR A 35 6.60 -3.65 -3.53
N PHE A 36 7.56 -4.21 -4.26
CA PHE A 36 8.42 -5.28 -3.76
C PHE A 36 9.31 -4.80 -2.62
N ALA A 37 9.91 -3.61 -2.74
CA ALA A 37 10.71 -3.00 -1.67
C ALA A 37 9.87 -2.74 -0.41
N ALA A 38 8.67 -2.18 -0.56
CA ALA A 38 7.76 -1.93 0.55
C ALA A 38 7.32 -3.23 1.25
N ALA A 39 6.99 -4.26 0.47
CA ALA A 39 6.63 -5.57 1.02
C ALA A 39 7.79 -6.20 1.80
N ASN A 40 9.02 -6.13 1.27
CA ASN A 40 10.19 -6.65 1.96
C ASN A 40 10.50 -5.90 3.25
N ALA A 41 10.37 -4.57 3.26
CA ALA A 41 10.54 -3.77 4.47
C ALA A 41 9.56 -4.20 5.57
N ALA A 42 8.26 -4.32 5.23
CA ALA A 42 7.24 -4.79 6.16
C ALA A 42 7.52 -6.22 6.68
N ILE A 43 7.99 -7.13 5.82
CA ILE A 43 8.39 -8.48 6.22
C ILE A 43 9.57 -8.45 7.19
N CYS A 44 10.57 -7.59 6.94
CA CYS A 44 11.72 -7.44 7.83
C CYS A 44 11.30 -6.92 9.20
N GLU A 45 10.46 -5.87 9.24
CA GLU A 45 9.92 -5.33 10.50
C GLU A 45 9.14 -6.41 11.27
N GLN A 46 8.28 -7.18 10.60
CA GLN A 46 7.55 -8.28 11.23
C GLN A 46 8.49 -9.37 11.79
N LYS A 47 9.56 -9.71 11.06
CA LYS A 47 10.57 -10.67 11.55
C LYS A 47 11.26 -10.16 12.81
N ASP A 48 11.59 -8.88 12.87
CA ASP A 48 12.24 -8.29 14.03
C ASP A 48 11.29 -8.25 15.24
N VAL A 49 10.01 -7.95 15.03
CA VAL A 49 8.98 -8.10 16.07
C VAL A 49 8.93 -9.53 16.58
N ILE A 50 8.82 -10.54 15.70
CA ILE A 50 8.77 -11.96 16.09
C ILE A 50 10.01 -12.36 16.90
N ARG A 51 11.21 -11.91 16.50
CA ARG A 51 12.46 -12.19 17.22
C ARG A 51 12.53 -11.51 18.59
N SER A 52 11.90 -10.33 18.72
CA SER A 52 11.88 -9.58 19.99
C SER A 52 10.98 -10.21 21.05
N VAL A 53 10.05 -11.08 20.65
CA VAL A 53 9.13 -11.75 21.58
C VAL A 53 9.81 -12.94 22.24
N LYS A 54 9.72 -13.03 23.57
CA LYS A 54 10.21 -14.19 24.33
C LYS A 54 9.42 -15.45 23.94
N PRO A 55 10.06 -16.62 23.86
CA PRO A 55 9.36 -17.87 23.54
C PRO A 55 8.32 -18.16 24.63
N GLY A 56 7.04 -17.90 24.33
CA GLY A 56 5.90 -18.12 25.23
C GLY A 56 4.82 -17.03 25.25
N GLU A 57 5.09 -15.84 24.71
CA GLU A 57 4.18 -14.67 24.84
C GLU A 57 3.27 -14.43 23.63
N LEU A 58 3.42 -15.21 22.55
CA LEU A 58 2.55 -15.14 21.38
C LEU A 58 1.25 -15.91 21.64
N SER A 59 0.30 -15.28 22.35
CA SER A 59 -1.10 -15.68 22.24
C SER A 59 -1.59 -15.27 20.86
N VAL A 60 -1.57 -16.21 19.91
CA VAL A 60 -2.31 -16.08 18.67
C VAL A 60 -3.78 -16.10 19.07
N GLU A 61 -4.35 -14.93 19.37
CA GLU A 61 -5.80 -14.77 19.40
C GLU A 61 -6.29 -15.11 18.01
N LYS A 62 -6.76 -16.36 17.87
CA LYS A 62 -7.45 -16.81 16.70
C LYS A 62 -8.69 -15.95 16.57
N PHE A 63 -8.68 -15.01 15.64
CA PHE A 63 -9.89 -14.35 15.17
C PHE A 63 -10.86 -15.44 14.70
N LYS A 64 -11.97 -15.58 15.45
CA LYS A 64 -13.12 -16.42 15.09
C LYS A 64 -13.94 -15.74 13.99
#